data_AF-A0A4W5JM32-F1
#
_entry.id   AF-A0A4W5JM32-F1
#
_cell.length_a   1.000
_cell.length_b   1.000
_cell.length_c   1.000
_cell.angle_alpha   90.00
_cell.angle_beta   90.00
_cell.angle_gamma   90.00
#
_symmetry.space_group_name_H-M   'P 1'
#
loop_
_entity.id
_entity.type
_entity.pdbx_description
1 polymer ?
#
loop_
_entity_poly.entity_id
_entity_poly.type
_entity_poly.pdbx_seq_one_letter_code
_entity_poly.pdbx_strand_id
1 'polypeptide(L)' 'MQDFTNAAECYEQLTQLHPEVEEYKLYYAQSLYGACAYPEAMKATFLLDNPTSHTKMIKLQASIKYGEEEYSGAKVSSD' A
#
# COMPACT_ATOMS: atom_id res chain seq x y z
N MET A 1 2.26 1.09 13.95
CA MET A 1 1.43 0.16 13.16
C MET A 1 -0.06 0.51 13.26
N GLN A 2 -0.64 0.71 14.46
CA GLN A 2 -2.06 1.07 14.58
C GLN A 2 -2.48 2.32 13.80
N ASP A 3 -1.64 3.36 13.71
CA ASP A 3 -1.99 4.57 12.96
C ASP A 3 -2.14 4.34 11.45
N PHE A 4 -1.36 3.41 10.88
CA PHE A 4 -1.40 3.12 9.44
C PHE A 4 -2.61 2.27 9.07
N THR A 5 -3.04 1.35 9.92
CA THR A 5 -4.26 0.56 9.70
C THR A 5 -5.49 1.46 9.71
N ASN A 6 -5.62 2.33 10.71
CA ASN A 6 -6.73 3.29 10.77
C ASN A 6 -6.72 4.26 9.58
N ALA A 7 -5.53 4.72 9.16
CA ALA A 7 -5.40 5.55 7.97
C ALA A 7 -5.84 4.81 6.71
N ALA A 8 -5.47 3.53 6.55
CA ALA A 8 -5.87 2.72 5.42
C ALA A 8 -7.39 2.59 5.33
N GLU A 9 -8.08 2.30 6.44
CA GLU A 9 -9.55 2.23 6.48
C GLU A 9 -10.19 3.57 6.10
N CYS A 10 -9.63 4.68 6.60
CA CYS A 10 -10.14 6.02 6.30
C CYS A 10 -9.96 6.37 4.82
N TYR A 11 -8.78 6.08 4.25
CA TYR A 11 -8.53 6.30 2.82
C TYR A 11 -9.35 5.37 1.95
N GLU A 12 -9.60 4.12 2.35
CA GLU A 12 -10.48 3.21 1.63
C GLU A 12 -11.88 3.81 1.45
N GLN A 13 -12.46 4.33 2.53
CA GLN A 13 -13.75 5.03 2.46
C GLN A 13 -13.69 6.24 1.53
N LEU A 14 -12.61 7.04 1.61
CA LEU A 14 -12.43 8.19 0.73
C LEU A 14 -12.31 7.78 -0.75
N THR A 15 -11.66 6.65 -1.06
CA THR A 15 -11.59 6.15 -2.45
C THR A 15 -12.94 5.67 -2.98
N GLN A 16 -13.87 5.25 -2.10
CA GLN A 16 -15.24 4.89 -2.49
C GLN A 16 -16.12 6.12 -2.66
N LEU A 17 -15.97 7.12 -1.78
CA LEU A 17 -16.73 8.37 -1.82
C LEU A 17 -16.28 9.31 -2.94
N HIS A 18 -14.97 9.34 -3.20
CA HIS A 18 -14.31 10.21 -4.17
C HIS A 18 -13.34 9.41 -5.06
N PRO A 19 -13.85 8.49 -5.90
CA PRO A 19 -13.01 7.64 -6.76
C PRO A 19 -12.23 8.41 -7.82
N GLU A 20 -12.63 9.65 -8.11
CA GLU A 20 -11.93 10.60 -8.98
C GLU A 20 -10.62 11.12 -8.38
N VAL A 21 -10.48 11.08 -7.06
CA VAL A 21 -9.28 11.56 -6.36
C VAL A 21 -8.30 10.41 -6.21
N GLU A 22 -7.36 10.32 -7.13
CA GLU A 22 -6.35 9.27 -7.12
C GLU A 22 -5.35 9.37 -5.98
N GLU A 23 -5.13 10.56 -5.43
CA GLU A 23 -4.27 10.74 -4.28
C GLU A 23 -4.75 9.90 -3.09
N TYR A 24 -6.07 9.75 -2.91
CA TYR A 24 -6.61 8.86 -1.88
C TYR A 24 -6.24 7.40 -2.13
N LYS A 25 -6.24 6.95 -3.39
CA LYS A 25 -5.82 5.57 -3.75
C LYS A 25 -4.32 5.38 -3.47
N LEU A 26 -3.51 6.40 -3.75
CA LEU A 26 -2.07 6.36 -3.48
C LEU A 26 -1.80 6.31 -1.96
N TYR A 27 -2.46 7.17 -1.18
CA TYR A 27 -2.33 7.20 0.27
C TYR A 27 -2.86 5.92 0.94
N TYR A 28 -3.92 5.33 0.38
CA TYR A 28 -4.41 4.02 0.79
C TYR A 28 -3.32 2.94 0.63
N ALA A 29 -2.72 2.84 -0.56
CA ALA A 29 -1.65 1.87 -0.82
C ALA A 29 -0.42 2.09 0.10
N GLN A 30 -0.05 3.35 0.35
CA GLN A 30 1.04 3.69 1.27
C GLN A 30 0.73 3.33 2.73
N SER A 31 -0.52 3.54 3.16
CA SER A 31 -0.97 3.21 4.51
C SER A 31 -0.98 1.70 4.72
N LEU A 32 -1.44 0.92 3.74
CA LEU A 32 -1.37 -0.55 3.76
C LEU A 32 0.08 -1.03 3.88
N TYR A 33 1.01 -0.44 3.13
CA TYR A 33 2.44 -0.75 3.25
C TYR A 33 2.98 -0.46 4.67
N GLY A 34 2.65 0.72 5.24
CA GLY A 34 3.04 1.08 6.61
C GLY A 34 2.40 0.20 7.69
N ALA A 35 1.25 -0.43 7.39
CA ALA A 35 0.60 -1.43 8.23
C ALA A 35 1.16 -2.86 8.03
N CYS A 36 2.20 -3.02 7.20
CA CYS A 36 2.76 -4.32 6.79
C CYS A 36 1.75 -5.23 6.08
N ALA A 37 0.64 -4.68 5.57
CA ALA A 37 -0.32 -5.38 4.72
C ALA A 37 0.18 -5.40 3.27
N TYR A 38 1.32 -6.07 3.05
CA TYR A 38 2.01 -6.09 1.75
C TYR A 38 1.16 -6.62 0.59
N PRO A 39 0.40 -7.72 0.74
CA PRO A 39 -0.45 -8.23 -0.34
C PRO A 39 -1.53 -7.23 -0.77
N GLU A 40 -2.17 -6.57 0.20
CA GLU A 40 -3.20 -5.57 -0.02
C GLU A 40 -2.59 -4.30 -0.63
N ALA A 41 -1.45 -3.83 -0.10
CA ALA A 41 -0.73 -2.68 -0.63
C ALA A 41 -0.36 -2.88 -2.10
N MET A 42 0.13 -4.08 -2.45
CA MET A 42 0.49 -4.43 -3.82
C MET A 42 -0.73 -4.36 -4.75
N LYS A 43 -1.87 -4.94 -4.34
CA LYS A 43 -3.13 -4.85 -5.10
C LYS A 43 -3.57 -3.40 -5.29
N ALA A 44 -3.51 -2.59 -4.25
CA ALA A 44 -3.88 -1.18 -4.32
C ALA A 44 -3.00 -0.40 -5.30
N THR A 45 -1.70 -0.73 -5.43
CA THR A 45 -0.84 -0.09 -6.44
C THR A 45 -1.28 -0.38 -7.87
N PHE A 46 -1.83 -1.56 -8.17
CA PHE A 46 -2.32 -1.90 -9.51
C PHE A 46 -3.60 -1.14 -9.89
N LEU A 47 -4.32 -0.60 -8.92
CA LEU A 47 -5.50 0.24 -9.14
C LEU A 47 -5.14 1.71 -9.42
N LEU A 48 -3.85 2.08 -9.33
CA LEU A 48 -3.35 3.42 -9.66
C LEU A 48 -3.15 3.56 -11.17
N ASP A 49 -4.24 3.78 -11.89
CA ASP A 49 -4.21 3.96 -13.35
C ASP A 49 -4.05 5.45 -13.72
N ASN A 50 -2.91 6.05 -13.34
CA ASN A 50 -2.59 7.42 -13.77
C ASN A 50 -1.10 7.64 -14.06
N PRO A 51 -0.79 8.28 -15.20
CA PRO A 51 0.60 8.57 -15.59
C PRO A 51 1.38 9.41 -14.57
N THR A 52 0.72 10.30 -13.84
CA THR A 52 1.31 11.16 -12.80
C THR A 52 1.72 10.38 -11.55
N SER A 53 0.96 9.32 -11.25
CA SER A 53 1.20 8.43 -10.10
C SER A 53 2.13 7.27 -10.44
N HIS A 54 2.37 7.01 -11.73
CA HIS A 54 3.14 5.87 -12.24
C HIS A 54 4.53 5.73 -11.60
N THR A 55 5.30 6.81 -11.50
CA THR A 55 6.63 6.76 -10.86
C THR A 55 6.54 6.45 -9.37
N LYS A 56 5.53 6.97 -8.67
CA LYS A 56 5.32 6.71 -7.24
C LYS A 56 4.85 5.27 -7.02
N MET A 57 3.97 4.77 -7.89
CA MET A 57 3.47 3.40 -7.92
C MET A 57 4.63 2.40 -8.05
N ILE A 58 5.50 2.56 -9.05
CA ILE A 58 6.64 1.65 -9.27
C ILE A 58 7.57 1.63 -8.04
N LYS A 59 7.88 2.80 -7.47
CA LYS A 59 8.71 2.90 -6.26
C LYS A 59 8.05 2.17 -5.08
N LEU A 60 6.74 2.33 -4.91
CA LEU A 60 5.99 1.67 -3.86
C LEU A 60 5.95 0.14 -4.05
N GLN A 61 5.70 -0.34 -5.27
CA GLN A 61 5.74 -1.78 -5.60
C GLN A 61 7.10 -2.41 -5.31
N ALA A 62 8.20 -1.73 -5.66
CA ALA A 62 9.54 -2.19 -5.33
C ALA A 62 9.77 -2.24 -3.80
N SER A 63 9.30 -1.22 -3.08
CA SER A 63 9.41 -1.15 -1.62
C SER A 63 8.58 -2.24 -0.92
N ILE A 64 7.39 -2.55 -1.44
CA ILE A 64 6.53 -3.63 -0.95
C ILE A 64 7.21 -4.98 -1.12
N LYS A 65 7.74 -5.29 -2.31
CA LYS A 65 8.45 -6.56 -2.55
C LYS A 65 9.63 -6.73 -1.61
N TYR A 66 10.46 -5.70 -1.47
CA TYR A 66 11.60 -5.73 -0.56
C TYR A 66 11.18 -5.95 0.90
N GLY A 67 10.14 -5.24 1.36
CA GLY A 67 9.60 -5.40 2.71
C GLY A 67 8.96 -6.78 2.95
N GLU A 68 8.32 -7.35 1.94
CA GLU A 68 7.70 -8.67 1.98
C GLU A 68 8.75 -9.79 2.07
N GLU A 69 9.85 -9.69 1.31
CA GLU A 69 10.97 -10.64 1.36
C GLU A 69 11.65 -10.63 2.74
N GLU A 70 11.96 -9.45 3.28
CA GLU A 70 12.57 -9.30 4.60
C GLU A 70 11.65 -9.81 5.72
N TYR A 71 10.35 -9.50 5.65
CA TYR A 71 9.36 -9.96 6.63
C TYR A 71 9.16 -11.49 6.59
N SER A 72 9.15 -12.07 5.39
CA SER A 72 9.02 -13.51 5.20
C SER A 72 10.25 -14.27 5.70
N GLY A 73 11.46 -13.73 5.47
CA GLY A 73 12.72 -14.30 5.97
C GLY A 73 12.84 -14.26 7.50
N ALA A 74 12.35 -13.19 8.13
CA ALA A 74 12.34 -13.07 9.60
C ALA A 74 11.41 -14.09 10.29
N LYS A 75 10.29 -14.47 9.65
CA LYS A 75 9.38 -15.49 10.19
C LYS A 75 9.96 -16.90 10.10
N VAL A 76 10.70 -17.20 9.03
CA VAL A 76 11.35 -18.50 8.81
C VAL A 76 12.48 -18.78 9.81
N SER A 77 13.11 -17.75 10.36
CA SER A 77 14.26 -17.89 11.27
C SER A 77 13.89 -17.98 12.76
N SER A 78 12.59 -18.03 13.09
CA SER A 78 12.09 -18.21 14.45
C SER A 78 11.60 -19.64 14.75
N ASP A 79 11.83 -20.60 13.85
CA ASP A 79 11.55 -22.04 14.03
C ASP A 79 12.84 -22.81 14.34
#